data_AF-A0A251RRG9-F1
#
_entry.id   AF-A0A251RRG9-F1
#
_cell.length_a   1.000
_cell.length_b   1.000
_cell.length_c   1.000
_cell.angle_alpha   90.00
_cell.angle_beta   90.00
_cell.angle_gamma   90.00
#
_symmetry.space_group_name_H-M   'P 1'
#
loop_
_entity.id
_entity.type
_entity.pdbx_description
1 polymer ?
#
loop_
_entity_poly.entity_id
_entity_poly.type
_entity_poly.pdbx_seq_one_letter_code
_entity_poly.pdbx_strand_id
1 'polypeptide(L)'
;MEWGVLNESTAIEKYKIITGREVNSLGFATHSEDKFDWIGASPDGLLGNFANPGILEVKCPFNKGKPASAKPWTTMPFYYMPQVQGQMEVMDRDWVDLYCWTENGSTIFRVSRDEEYWKLIHGVLREFWWENVVPAREALLMGSEVEARKYEPTSVHKLTGLIIHKSLKLASESKLLCREVAGHVEFL
;
A
#
# COMPACT_ATOMS: atom_id res chain seq x y z
N MET A 1 9.65 -10.72 -8.06
CA MET A 1 9.76 -9.97 -6.79
C MET A 1 11.12 -9.30 -6.65
N GLU A 2 12.21 -9.99 -7.01
CA GLU A 2 13.59 -9.47 -6.98
C GLU A 2 13.79 -8.06 -7.57
N TRP A 3 13.20 -7.75 -8.74
CA TRP A 3 13.31 -6.43 -9.38
C TRP A 3 12.91 -5.26 -8.47
N GLY A 4 11.80 -5.40 -7.72
CA GLY A 4 11.32 -4.34 -6.83
C GLY A 4 12.33 -4.08 -5.73
N VAL A 5 12.72 -5.15 -5.04
CA VAL A 5 13.68 -5.13 -3.92
C VAL A 5 15.02 -4.52 -4.33
N LEU A 6 15.55 -4.89 -5.50
CA LEU A 6 16.83 -4.39 -5.99
C LEU A 6 16.81 -2.88 -6.31
N ASN A 7 15.66 -2.34 -6.70
CA ASN A 7 15.54 -0.95 -7.16
C ASN A 7 14.91 0.00 -6.15
N GLU A 8 14.33 -0.51 -5.07
CA GLU A 8 13.62 0.29 -4.06
C GLU A 8 14.53 1.37 -3.47
N SER A 9 15.76 1.02 -3.07
CA SER A 9 16.72 1.99 -2.53
C SER A 9 17.06 3.10 -3.53
N THR A 10 17.32 2.74 -4.79
CA THR A 10 17.55 3.70 -5.89
C THR A 10 16.34 4.60 -6.12
N ALA A 11 15.13 4.04 -6.07
CA ALA A 11 13.90 4.78 -6.21
C ALA A 11 13.68 5.78 -5.05
N ILE A 12 13.92 5.36 -3.80
CA ILE A 12 13.85 6.23 -2.62
C ILE A 12 14.84 7.39 -2.75
N GLU A 13 16.08 7.13 -3.14
CA GLU A 13 17.08 8.20 -3.35
C GLU A 13 16.65 9.17 -4.46
N LYS A 14 16.08 8.65 -5.56
CA LYS A 14 15.53 9.52 -6.61
C LYS A 14 14.36 10.36 -6.11
N TYR A 15 13.48 9.80 -5.28
CA TYR A 15 12.38 10.52 -4.64
C TYR A 15 12.89 11.65 -3.73
N LYS A 16 13.92 11.38 -2.91
CA LYS A 16 14.58 12.40 -2.08
C LYS A 16 15.13 13.55 -2.92
N ILE A 17 15.83 13.23 -4.01
CA ILE A 17 16.40 14.22 -4.93
C ILE A 17 15.29 15.09 -5.56
N ILE A 18 14.20 14.49 -6.01
CA ILE A 18 13.08 15.21 -6.66
C ILE A 18 12.36 16.12 -5.66
N THR A 19 12.05 15.60 -4.48
CA THR A 19 11.16 16.28 -3.52
C THR A 19 11.89 17.16 -2.50
N GLY A 20 13.20 16.96 -2.34
CA GLY A 20 14.00 17.55 -1.26
C GLY A 20 13.59 17.08 0.14
N ARG A 21 12.77 16.02 0.25
CA ARG A 21 12.29 15.50 1.54
C ARG A 21 13.23 14.43 2.06
N GLU A 22 13.43 14.44 3.38
CA GLU A 22 14.01 13.30 4.07
C GLU A 22 13.03 12.12 4.09
N VAL A 23 13.59 10.91 4.01
CA VAL A 23 12.85 9.65 4.10
C VAL A 23 13.53 8.80 5.16
N ASN A 24 12.83 8.60 6.28
CA ASN A 24 13.30 7.73 7.34
C ASN A 24 12.76 6.32 7.14
N SER A 25 13.57 5.30 7.40
CA SER A 25 13.10 3.92 7.34
C SER A 25 12.30 3.54 8.59
N LEU A 26 11.31 2.68 8.38
CA LEU A 26 10.63 1.94 9.43
C LEU A 26 10.53 0.50 8.97
N GLY A 27 10.72 -0.45 9.89
CA GLY A 27 10.42 -1.85 9.62
C GLY A 27 8.91 -2.12 9.65
N PHE A 28 8.57 -3.35 9.98
CA PHE A 28 7.18 -3.74 10.24
C PHE A 28 6.67 -3.12 11.54
N ALA A 29 5.46 -2.58 11.51
CA ALA A 29 4.73 -2.09 12.66
C ALA A 29 3.35 -2.77 12.73
N THR A 30 2.90 -3.05 13.95
CA THR A 30 1.51 -3.43 14.23
C THR A 30 0.71 -2.19 14.63
N HIS A 31 -0.61 -2.28 14.54
CA HIS A 31 -1.49 -1.22 15.00
C HIS A 31 -1.22 -0.88 16.48
N SER A 32 -1.28 0.40 16.84
CA SER A 32 -0.94 0.90 18.19
C SER A 32 -1.95 0.50 19.27
N GLU A 33 -3.22 0.38 18.91
CA GLU A 33 -4.24 -0.18 19.78
C GLU A 33 -4.15 -1.72 19.85
N ASP A 34 -3.95 -2.26 21.06
CA ASP A 34 -3.79 -3.71 21.32
C ASP A 34 -4.87 -4.59 20.71
N LYS A 35 -6.11 -4.09 20.60
CA LYS A 35 -7.24 -4.85 20.01
C LYS A 35 -7.09 -5.11 18.50
N PHE A 36 -6.11 -4.47 17.86
CA PHE A 36 -5.80 -4.56 16.43
C PHE A 36 -4.37 -5.09 16.17
N ASP A 37 -3.76 -5.77 17.14
CA ASP A 37 -2.43 -6.39 17.04
C ASP A 37 -2.26 -7.39 15.87
N TRP A 38 -3.37 -7.87 15.32
CA TRP A 38 -3.47 -8.71 14.15
C TRP A 38 -3.37 -7.97 12.81
N ILE A 39 -3.30 -6.63 12.82
CA ILE A 39 -3.08 -5.80 11.63
C ILE A 39 -1.70 -5.15 11.74
N GLY A 40 -0.93 -5.21 10.65
CA GLY A 40 0.34 -4.51 10.55
C GLY A 40 0.64 -4.00 9.16
N ALA A 41 1.66 -3.15 9.08
CA ALA A 41 2.09 -2.45 7.88
C ALA A 41 3.61 -2.29 7.88
N SER A 42 4.17 -2.13 6.69
CA SER A 42 5.57 -1.77 6.47
C SER A 42 5.58 -0.76 5.34
N PRO A 43 5.51 0.56 5.62
CA PRO A 43 5.71 1.58 4.59
C PRO A 43 7.18 1.61 4.16
N ASP A 44 7.45 1.99 2.91
CA ASP A 44 8.82 2.12 2.40
C ASP A 44 9.56 3.34 2.96
N GLY A 45 8.83 4.27 3.59
CA GLY A 45 9.43 5.33 4.36
C GLY A 45 8.44 6.18 5.16
N LEU A 46 8.98 6.90 6.14
CA LEU A 46 8.28 7.93 6.90
C LEU A 46 8.66 9.30 6.36
N LEU A 47 7.65 10.14 6.16
CA LEU A 47 7.79 11.47 5.56
C LEU A 47 7.32 12.55 6.52
N GLY A 48 7.87 13.75 6.34
CA GLY A 48 7.47 14.95 7.08
C GLY A 48 7.96 14.96 8.53
N ASN A 49 7.71 16.10 9.18
CA ASN A 49 8.01 16.30 10.61
C ASN A 49 6.75 16.00 11.43
N PHE A 50 6.85 15.98 12.75
CA PHE A 50 5.75 15.68 13.68
C PHE A 50 4.46 16.49 13.45
N ALA A 51 4.54 17.67 12.81
CA ALA A 51 3.38 18.53 12.54
C ALA A 51 2.54 18.13 11.31
N ASN A 52 3.09 17.37 10.36
CA ASN A 52 2.38 16.90 9.18
C ASN A 52 3.00 15.59 8.67
N PRO A 53 2.90 14.51 9.45
CA PRO A 53 3.59 13.28 9.15
C PRO A 53 2.83 12.49 8.08
N GLY A 54 3.58 11.97 7.10
CA GLY A 54 3.06 11.09 6.06
C GLY A 54 3.91 9.83 5.93
N ILE A 55 3.58 9.00 4.94
CA ILE A 55 4.36 7.82 4.58
C ILE A 55 4.68 7.81 3.08
N LEU A 56 5.72 7.08 2.72
CA LEU A 56 6.12 6.80 1.36
C LEU A 56 5.80 5.33 1.06
N GLU A 57 5.24 5.09 -0.12
CA GLU A 57 5.12 3.78 -0.73
C GLU A 57 5.73 3.84 -2.13
N VAL A 58 6.71 3.00 -2.40
CA VAL A 58 7.50 2.95 -3.63
C VAL A 58 7.11 1.72 -4.44
N LYS A 59 6.93 1.92 -5.74
CA LYS A 59 6.65 0.85 -6.69
C LYS A 59 7.59 0.94 -7.88
N CYS A 60 8.29 -0.15 -8.14
CA CYS A 60 9.16 -0.35 -9.30
C CYS A 60 8.51 -1.38 -10.24
N PRO A 61 7.59 -1.01 -11.14
CA PRO A 61 6.84 -1.96 -11.95
C PRO A 61 7.73 -2.77 -12.90
N PHE A 62 7.59 -4.10 -12.87
CA PHE A 62 8.34 -5.04 -13.73
C PHE A 62 7.71 -5.25 -15.13
N ASN A 63 6.56 -4.62 -15.39
CA ASN A 63 5.85 -4.62 -16.67
C ASN A 63 5.86 -5.96 -17.43
N LYS A 64 5.30 -7.01 -16.81
CA LYS A 64 5.23 -8.38 -17.38
C LYS A 64 6.59 -8.94 -17.85
N GLY A 65 7.66 -8.67 -17.10
CA GLY A 65 9.01 -9.14 -17.43
C GLY A 65 9.85 -8.19 -18.26
N LYS A 66 9.36 -6.96 -18.52
CA LYS A 66 10.00 -5.99 -19.42
C LYS A 66 10.14 -4.62 -18.76
N PRO A 67 10.93 -4.50 -17.66
CA PRO A 67 11.06 -3.24 -16.91
C PRO A 67 11.49 -2.05 -17.77
N ALA A 68 12.37 -2.26 -18.76
CA ALA A 68 12.80 -1.22 -19.70
C ALA A 68 11.69 -0.59 -20.55
N SER A 69 10.52 -1.24 -20.64
CA SER A 69 9.34 -0.67 -21.32
C SER A 69 8.30 -0.10 -20.35
N ALA A 70 8.54 -0.19 -19.04
CA ALA A 70 7.65 0.34 -18.03
C ALA A 70 7.67 1.87 -18.06
N LYS A 71 6.50 2.47 -18.05
CA LYS A 71 6.32 3.93 -17.97
C LYS A 71 5.73 4.30 -16.61
N PRO A 72 6.04 5.51 -16.10
CA PRO A 72 5.36 6.05 -14.93
C PRO A 72 3.86 6.09 -15.17
N TRP A 73 3.09 5.90 -14.09
CA TRP A 73 1.64 5.87 -14.22
C TRP A 73 1.09 7.26 -14.47
N THR A 74 0.10 7.36 -15.35
CA THR A 74 -0.60 8.63 -15.60
C THR A 74 -1.75 8.88 -14.64
N THR A 75 -2.24 7.81 -14.01
CA THR A 75 -3.31 7.80 -13.01
C THR A 75 -2.93 6.86 -11.88
N MET A 76 -3.44 7.13 -10.68
CA MET A 76 -3.22 6.28 -9.51
C MET A 76 -3.81 4.88 -9.77
N PRO A 77 -3.04 3.78 -9.66
CA PRO A 77 -3.60 2.45 -9.82
C PRO A 77 -4.47 2.09 -8.61
N PHE A 78 -5.78 1.93 -8.83
CA PHE A 78 -6.78 1.71 -7.78
C PHE A 78 -6.49 0.50 -6.88
N TYR A 79 -5.82 -0.53 -7.41
CA TYR A 79 -5.55 -1.77 -6.68
C TYR A 79 -4.51 -1.61 -5.56
N TYR A 80 -3.77 -0.49 -5.51
CA TYR A 80 -2.93 -0.15 -4.35
C TYR A 80 -3.70 0.57 -3.24
N MET A 81 -4.95 1.02 -3.49
CA MET A 81 -5.73 1.80 -2.52
C MET A 81 -5.96 1.05 -1.20
N PRO A 82 -6.36 -0.25 -1.17
CA PRO A 82 -6.45 -0.99 0.09
C PRO A 82 -5.14 -1.02 0.88
N GLN A 83 -4.00 -1.18 0.19
CA GLN A 83 -2.68 -1.25 0.81
C GLN A 83 -2.36 0.09 1.50
N VAL A 84 -2.41 1.19 0.77
CA VAL A 84 -1.97 2.48 1.30
C VAL A 84 -2.90 3.03 2.39
N GLN A 85 -4.20 2.77 2.29
CA GLN A 85 -5.15 3.14 3.35
C GLN A 85 -4.90 2.35 4.64
N GLY A 86 -4.58 1.05 4.53
CA GLY A 86 -4.19 0.24 5.70
C GLY A 86 -2.85 0.66 6.29
N GLN A 87 -1.87 1.04 5.47
CA GLN A 87 -0.61 1.59 5.97
C GLN A 87 -0.85 2.91 6.72
N MET A 88 -1.65 3.83 6.17
CA MET A 88 -1.99 5.09 6.85
C MET A 88 -2.71 4.87 8.18
N GLU A 89 -3.59 3.87 8.26
CA GLU A 89 -4.23 3.49 9.53
C GLU A 89 -3.19 3.02 10.55
N VAL A 90 -2.45 1.96 10.24
CA VAL A 90 -1.51 1.33 11.17
C VAL A 90 -0.45 2.33 11.64
N MET A 91 -0.02 3.20 10.74
CA MET A 91 1.00 4.19 11.03
C MET A 91 0.48 5.45 11.72
N ASP A 92 -0.84 5.62 11.81
CA ASP A 92 -1.51 6.86 12.20
C ASP A 92 -0.99 8.09 11.43
N ARG A 93 -1.27 8.11 10.13
CA ARG A 93 -0.77 9.12 9.18
C ARG A 93 -1.90 9.57 8.26
N ASP A 94 -1.92 10.87 7.96
CA ASP A 94 -3.04 11.46 7.22
C ASP A 94 -2.91 11.33 5.70
N TRP A 95 -1.71 10.98 5.20
CA TRP A 95 -1.45 10.88 3.78
C TRP A 95 -0.26 9.98 3.44
N VAL A 96 -0.27 9.50 2.19
CA VAL A 96 0.83 8.76 1.56
C VAL A 96 1.27 9.45 0.27
N ASP A 97 2.56 9.37 -0.03
CA ASP A 97 3.04 9.46 -1.41
C ASP A 97 3.17 8.06 -1.99
N LEU A 98 2.35 7.73 -2.99
CA LEU A 98 2.62 6.58 -3.84
C LEU A 98 3.55 7.02 -4.97
N TYR A 99 4.78 6.54 -4.93
CA TYR A 99 5.82 6.85 -5.88
C TYR A 99 6.05 5.68 -6.85
N CYS A 100 5.79 5.92 -8.13
CA CYS A 100 6.11 4.99 -9.21
C CYS A 100 7.43 5.37 -9.84
N TRP A 101 8.42 4.51 -9.74
CA TRP A 101 9.73 4.71 -10.36
C TRP A 101 9.95 3.68 -11.46
N THR A 102 10.34 4.14 -12.65
CA THR A 102 10.75 3.29 -13.76
C THR A 102 12.05 3.82 -14.38
N GLU A 103 12.69 3.01 -15.22
CA GLU A 103 13.86 3.45 -15.99
C GLU A 103 13.53 4.60 -16.97
N ASN A 104 12.25 4.82 -17.27
CA ASN A 104 11.77 5.83 -18.22
C ASN A 104 11.19 7.08 -17.53
N GLY A 105 11.30 7.19 -16.20
CA GLY A 105 10.85 8.35 -15.44
C GLY A 105 10.16 7.96 -14.13
N SER A 106 9.43 8.88 -13.53
CA SER A 106 8.68 8.62 -12.31
C SER A 106 7.47 9.52 -12.11
N THR A 107 6.55 9.12 -11.22
CA THR A 107 5.39 9.91 -10.81
C THR A 107 5.09 9.77 -9.33
N ILE A 108 4.66 10.85 -8.70
CA ILE A 108 4.24 10.88 -7.29
C ILE A 108 2.74 11.19 -7.22
N PHE A 109 1.96 10.30 -6.62
CA PHE A 109 0.55 10.53 -6.28
C PHE A 109 0.40 10.76 -4.79
N ARG A 110 -0.31 11.84 -4.42
CA ARG A 110 -0.76 12.09 -3.05
C ARG A 110 -2.13 11.49 -2.83
N VAL A 111 -2.22 10.62 -1.83
CA VAL A 111 -3.48 10.04 -1.36
C VAL A 111 -3.68 10.44 0.09
N SER A 112 -4.86 10.92 0.42
CA SER A 112 -5.26 11.22 1.80
C SER A 112 -5.95 10.01 2.44
N ARG A 113 -5.84 9.90 3.76
CA ARG A 113 -6.58 8.91 4.55
C ARG A 113 -8.09 9.10 4.35
N ASP A 114 -8.79 8.00 4.14
CA ASP A 114 -10.25 7.96 4.04
C ASP A 114 -10.79 6.98 5.08
N GLU A 115 -11.37 7.51 6.15
CA GLU A 115 -11.88 6.70 7.27
C GLU A 115 -13.04 5.79 6.87
N GLU A 116 -13.91 6.21 5.94
CA GLU A 116 -15.06 5.41 5.54
C GLU A 116 -14.63 4.21 4.70
N TYR A 117 -13.65 4.43 3.83
CA TYR A 117 -13.00 3.38 3.06
C TYR A 117 -12.25 2.42 3.98
N TRP A 118 -11.50 2.94 4.96
CA TRP A 118 -10.82 2.08 5.91
C TRP A 118 -11.82 1.24 6.73
N LYS A 119 -12.92 1.83 7.23
CA LYS A 119 -13.98 1.07 7.94
C LYS A 119 -14.49 -0.10 7.11
N LEU A 120 -14.64 0.07 5.79
CA LEU A 120 -15.01 -1.00 4.88
C LEU A 120 -13.92 -2.09 4.79
N ILE A 121 -12.66 -1.71 4.59
CA ILE A 121 -11.54 -2.65 4.49
C ILE A 121 -11.33 -3.41 5.80
N HIS A 122 -11.33 -2.69 6.94
CA HIS A 122 -11.22 -3.26 8.27
C HIS A 122 -12.31 -4.31 8.54
N GLY A 123 -13.56 -4.07 8.10
CA GLY A 123 -14.62 -5.07 8.21
C GLY A 123 -14.30 -6.39 7.50
N VAL A 124 -13.73 -6.33 6.29
CA VAL A 124 -13.32 -7.52 5.53
C VAL A 124 -12.11 -8.20 6.16
N LEU A 125 -11.12 -7.43 6.60
CA LEU A 125 -9.94 -7.97 7.29
C LEU A 125 -10.32 -8.65 8.61
N ARG A 126 -11.27 -8.07 9.35
CA ARG A 126 -11.80 -8.64 10.60
C ARG A 126 -12.50 -9.98 10.35
N GLU A 127 -13.37 -10.05 9.34
CA GLU A 127 -14.04 -11.30 8.92
C GLU A 127 -12.99 -12.36 8.58
N PHE A 128 -12.05 -12.03 7.70
CA PHE A 128 -10.95 -12.94 7.33
C PHE A 128 -10.14 -13.41 8.55
N TRP A 129 -9.77 -12.52 9.46
CA TRP A 129 -8.95 -12.89 10.61
C TRP A 129 -9.69 -13.80 11.60
N TRP A 130 -10.87 -13.37 12.05
CA TRP A 130 -11.57 -14.05 13.15
C TRP A 130 -12.43 -15.24 12.69
N GLU A 131 -12.89 -15.25 11.46
CA GLU A 131 -13.75 -16.32 10.93
C GLU A 131 -12.97 -17.33 10.08
N ASN A 132 -11.81 -16.95 9.54
CA ASN A 132 -10.97 -17.85 8.75
C ASN A 132 -9.64 -18.19 9.44
N VAL A 133 -8.78 -17.21 9.71
CA VAL A 133 -7.40 -17.45 10.14
C VAL A 133 -7.30 -18.06 11.53
N VAL A 134 -7.95 -17.44 12.53
CA VAL A 134 -7.89 -17.89 13.93
C VAL A 134 -8.41 -19.32 14.09
N PRO A 135 -9.63 -19.68 13.64
CA PRO A 135 -10.13 -21.04 13.81
C PRO A 135 -9.36 -22.07 12.97
N ALA A 136 -8.86 -21.71 11.78
CA ALA A 136 -7.97 -22.59 11.00
C ALA A 136 -6.68 -22.90 11.77
N ARG A 137 -6.05 -21.88 12.38
CA ARG A 137 -4.85 -22.03 13.20
C ARG A 137 -5.13 -22.96 14.40
N GLU A 138 -6.25 -22.79 15.08
CA GLU A 138 -6.63 -23.64 16.22
C GLU A 138 -6.82 -25.10 15.79
N ALA A 139 -7.50 -25.34 14.67
CA ALA A 139 -7.66 -26.69 14.10
C ALA A 139 -6.31 -27.35 13.76
N LEU A 140 -5.37 -26.60 13.19
CA LEU A 140 -4.02 -27.08 12.90
C LEU A 140 -3.23 -27.39 14.17
N LEU A 141 -3.35 -26.57 15.22
CA LEU A 141 -2.72 -26.83 16.53
C LEU A 141 -3.29 -28.09 17.20
N MET A 142 -4.55 -28.44 16.92
CA MET A 142 -5.16 -29.71 17.32
C MET A 142 -4.83 -30.88 16.39
N GLY A 143 -4.00 -30.68 15.36
CA GLY A 143 -3.56 -31.72 14.43
C GLY A 143 -4.58 -32.10 13.35
N SER A 144 -5.59 -31.27 13.09
CA SER A 144 -6.63 -31.57 12.09
C SER A 144 -6.60 -30.62 10.90
N GLU A 145 -5.93 -31.02 9.83
CA GLU A 145 -5.96 -30.30 8.56
C GLU A 145 -7.35 -30.29 7.90
N VAL A 146 -8.13 -31.36 8.10
CA VAL A 146 -9.48 -31.48 7.55
C VAL A 146 -10.41 -30.43 8.15
N GLU A 147 -10.32 -30.20 9.47
CA GLU A 147 -11.08 -29.13 10.13
C GLU A 147 -10.57 -27.75 9.72
N ALA A 148 -9.25 -27.56 9.59
CA ALA A 148 -8.68 -26.28 9.17
C ALA A 148 -9.17 -25.83 7.79
N ARG A 149 -9.31 -26.77 6.83
CA ARG A 149 -9.82 -26.49 5.47
C ARG A 149 -11.27 -26.00 5.45
N LYS A 150 -12.08 -26.25 6.47
CA LYS A 150 -13.46 -25.74 6.54
C LYS A 150 -13.52 -24.21 6.67
N TYR A 151 -12.44 -23.61 7.16
CA TYR A 151 -12.30 -22.18 7.35
C TYR A 151 -11.61 -21.50 6.17
N GLU A 152 -11.34 -22.21 5.06
CA GLU A 152 -10.78 -21.60 3.87
C GLU A 152 -11.77 -20.58 3.27
N PRO A 153 -11.38 -19.30 3.13
CA PRO A 153 -12.27 -18.30 2.56
C PRO A 153 -12.44 -18.53 1.06
N THR A 154 -13.55 -18.05 0.52
CA THR A 154 -13.73 -18.00 -0.93
C THR A 154 -12.72 -17.06 -1.58
N SER A 155 -12.33 -17.34 -2.82
CA SER A 155 -11.39 -16.51 -3.59
C SER A 155 -11.86 -15.07 -3.83
N VAL A 156 -13.17 -14.82 -3.75
CA VAL A 156 -13.77 -13.49 -3.94
C VAL A 156 -14.76 -13.20 -2.82
N HIS A 157 -14.46 -12.17 -2.02
CA HIS A 157 -15.35 -11.72 -0.95
C HIS A 157 -16.59 -10.99 -1.52
N LYS A 158 -17.75 -11.09 -0.85
CA LYS A 158 -19.01 -10.45 -1.27
C LYS A 158 -18.92 -8.93 -1.48
N LEU A 159 -18.00 -8.25 -0.78
CA LEU A 159 -17.78 -6.81 -0.88
C LEU A 159 -16.73 -6.41 -1.93
N THR A 160 -16.12 -7.36 -2.65
CA THR A 160 -15.03 -7.09 -3.62
C THR A 160 -15.44 -6.05 -4.67
N GLY A 161 -16.64 -6.17 -5.24
CA GLY A 161 -17.12 -5.21 -6.24
C GLY A 161 -17.28 -3.80 -5.68
N LEU A 162 -17.78 -3.66 -4.45
CA LEU A 162 -17.91 -2.37 -3.77
C LEU A 162 -16.54 -1.75 -3.45
N ILE A 163 -15.59 -2.57 -2.98
CA ILE A 163 -14.22 -2.14 -2.70
C ILE A 163 -13.58 -1.61 -3.98
N ILE A 164 -13.61 -2.38 -5.09
CA ILE A 164 -13.06 -1.95 -6.38
C ILE A 164 -13.68 -0.62 -6.82
N HIS A 165 -15.00 -0.47 -6.73
CA HIS A 165 -15.68 0.76 -7.09
C HIS A 165 -15.19 1.96 -6.26
N LYS A 166 -15.09 1.81 -4.94
CA LYS A 166 -14.58 2.87 -4.06
C LYS A 166 -13.09 3.14 -4.28
N SER A 167 -12.27 2.12 -4.52
CA SER A 167 -10.85 2.29 -4.85
C SER A 167 -10.65 3.09 -6.13
N LEU A 168 -11.47 2.83 -7.16
CA LEU A 168 -11.46 3.59 -8.42
C LEU A 168 -11.80 5.05 -8.20
N LYS A 169 -12.82 5.33 -7.36
CA LYS A 169 -13.19 6.70 -7.00
C LYS A 169 -12.03 7.43 -6.32
N LEU A 170 -11.48 6.88 -5.24
CA LEU A 170 -10.36 7.50 -4.51
C LEU A 170 -9.12 7.66 -5.39
N ALA A 171 -8.84 6.70 -6.27
CA ALA A 171 -7.74 6.79 -7.22
C ALA A 171 -7.92 7.96 -8.21
N SER A 172 -9.15 8.21 -8.65
CA SER A 172 -9.46 9.36 -9.53
C SER A 172 -9.38 10.71 -8.81
N GLU A 173 -9.59 10.73 -7.49
CA GLU A 173 -9.47 11.92 -6.63
C GLU A 173 -8.04 12.16 -6.13
N SER A 174 -7.14 11.18 -6.31
CA SER A 174 -5.74 11.26 -5.88
C SER A 174 -4.97 12.31 -6.70
N LYS A 175 -4.25 13.20 -6.01
CA LYS A 175 -3.53 14.30 -6.68
C LYS A 175 -2.21 13.79 -7.25
N LEU A 176 -2.01 13.88 -8.56
CA LEU A 176 -0.68 13.76 -9.18
C LEU A 176 0.12 15.01 -8.77
N LEU A 177 1.16 14.84 -7.94
CA LEU A 177 1.98 15.95 -7.46
C LEU A 177 3.15 16.26 -8.38
N CYS A 178 3.73 15.22 -8.96
CA CYS A 178 4.97 15.33 -9.70
C CYS A 178 5.00 14.28 -10.80
N ARG A 179 5.51 14.68 -11.95
CA ARG A 179 5.93 13.79 -13.02
C ARG A 179 7.36 14.14 -13.41
N GLU A 180 8.19 13.12 -13.53
CA GLU A 180 9.53 13.23 -14.06
C GLU A 180 9.67 12.32 -15.28
N VAL A 181 10.16 12.86 -16.38
CA VAL A 181 10.43 12.12 -17.62
C VAL A 181 11.71 12.66 -18.23
N ALA A 182 12.65 11.78 -18.56
CA ALA A 182 13.92 12.13 -19.18
C ALA A 182 14.69 13.24 -18.42
N GLY A 183 14.64 13.23 -17.09
CA GLY A 183 15.31 14.22 -16.24
C GLY A 183 14.57 15.55 -16.07
N HIS A 184 13.47 15.78 -16.80
CA HIS A 184 12.63 16.95 -16.61
C HIS A 184 11.58 16.68 -15.53
N VAL A 185 11.56 17.52 -14.49
CA VAL A 185 10.65 17.41 -13.34
C VAL A 185 9.57 18.50 -13.46
N GLU A 186 8.31 18.07 -13.43
CA GLU A 186 7.14 18.95 -13.45
C GLU A 186 6.29 18.69 -12.20
N PHE A 187 6.04 19.75 -11.42
CA PHE A 187 5.12 19.72 -10.27
C PHE A 187 3.74 20.24 -10.68
N LEU A 188 2.68 19.58 -10.22
CA LEU A 188 1.29 19.79 -10.63
C LEU A 188 0.35 20.19 -9.46
#